data_AF-A0A7W8L419-F1
#
_entry.id   AF-A0A7W8L419-F1
#
_cell.length_a   1.000
_cell.length_b   1.000
_cell.length_c   1.000
_cell.angle_alpha   90.00
_cell.angle_beta   90.00
_cell.angle_gamma   90.00
#
_symmetry.space_group_name_H-M   'P 1'
#
loop_
_entity.id
_entity.type
_entity.pdbx_description
1 polymer ?
#
loop_
_entity_poly.entity_id
_entity_poly.type
_entity_poly.pdbx_seq_one_letter_code
_entity_poly.pdbx_strand_id
1 'polypeptide(L)'
;MTAAQYKKWAHADNNSIYAAYITGTINAFGWANGDLVSRKQRQLFCPPETLAIGNQTVYPLLDAFFANHPGISDDFPIGLAILRSLQGAYPC
;
A
#
# COMPACT_ATOMS: atom_id res chain seq x y z
N MET A 1 9.10 7.23 3.30
CA MET A 1 7.92 8.05 3.61
C MET A 1 7.30 7.55 4.92
N THR A 2 7.01 8.45 5.86
CA THR A 2 6.43 8.13 7.18
C THR A 2 4.92 8.41 7.25
N ALA A 3 4.24 7.90 8.27
CA ALA A 3 2.82 8.17 8.52
C ALA A 3 2.52 9.66 8.69
N ALA A 4 3.39 10.43 9.35
CA ALA A 4 3.26 11.89 9.43
C ALA A 4 3.28 12.55 8.04
N GLN A 5 4.21 12.13 7.17
CA GLN A 5 4.29 12.65 5.81
C GLN A 5 3.05 12.30 4.98
N TYR A 6 2.51 11.08 5.14
CA TYR A 6 1.24 10.70 4.52
C TYR A 6 0.09 11.56 5.03
N LYS A 7 -0.13 11.65 6.34
CA LYS A 7 -1.24 12.43 6.92
C LYS A 7 -1.21 13.90 6.48
N LYS A 8 -0.01 14.46 6.24
CA LYS A 8 0.16 15.85 5.81
C LYS A 8 -0.03 16.06 4.30
N TRP A 9 0.39 15.10 3.48
CA TRP A 9 0.54 15.31 2.02
C TRP A 9 -0.22 14.29 1.16
N ALA A 10 -0.91 13.32 1.76
CA ALA A 10 -1.80 12.45 1.03
C ALA A 10 -2.79 13.31 0.25
N HIS A 11 -3.01 12.94 -1.01
CA HIS A 11 -3.90 13.66 -1.94
C HIS A 11 -3.49 15.10 -2.29
N ALA A 12 -2.36 15.61 -1.78
CA ALA A 12 -1.79 16.88 -2.19
C ALA A 12 -1.10 16.71 -3.55
N ASP A 13 -1.91 16.85 -4.60
CA ASP A 13 -1.57 16.79 -6.03
C ASP A 13 -1.09 15.41 -6.54
N ASN A 14 -1.73 14.91 -7.60
CA ASN A 14 -1.42 13.61 -8.23
C ASN A 14 0.00 13.56 -8.85
N ASN A 15 0.69 14.71 -8.94
CA ASN A 15 2.05 14.88 -9.44
C ASN A 15 3.12 14.97 -8.33
N SER A 16 2.79 14.68 -7.07
CA SER A 16 3.75 14.77 -5.97
C SER A 16 4.71 13.57 -5.93
N ILE A 17 5.90 13.81 -5.35
CA ILE A 17 6.87 12.75 -5.00
C ILE A 17 6.24 11.62 -4.15
N TYR A 18 5.15 11.91 -3.43
CA TYR A 18 4.41 10.95 -2.62
C TYR A 18 3.58 9.99 -3.48
N ALA A 19 2.91 10.50 -4.53
CA ALA A 19 2.22 9.65 -5.49
C ALA A 19 3.20 8.70 -6.19
N ALA A 20 4.40 9.18 -6.56
CA ALA A 20 5.46 8.34 -7.12
C ALA A 20 5.96 7.29 -6.12
N TYR A 21 6.10 7.64 -4.84
CA TYR A 21 6.49 6.68 -3.79
C TYR A 21 5.46 5.56 -3.62
N ILE A 22 4.16 5.90 -3.58
CA ILE A 22 3.08 4.92 -3.45
C ILE A 22 3.04 4.02 -4.70
N THR A 23 3.08 4.60 -5.91
CA THR A 23 3.13 3.83 -7.17
C THR A 23 4.32 2.86 -7.18
N GLY A 24 5.52 3.35 -6.85
CA GLY A 24 6.73 2.53 -6.81
C GLY A 24 6.62 1.39 -5.80
N THR A 25 6.03 1.65 -4.64
CA THR A 25 5.81 0.63 -3.60
C THR A 25 4.82 -0.44 -4.06
N ILE A 26 3.69 -0.05 -4.66
CA ILE A 26 2.69 -0.99 -5.18
C ILE A 26 3.30 -1.88 -6.26
N ASN A 27 4.06 -1.30 -7.19
CA ASN A 27 4.75 -2.05 -8.23
C ASN A 27 5.75 -3.05 -7.65
N ALA A 28 6.53 -2.64 -6.64
CA ALA A 28 7.46 -3.53 -5.95
C ALA A 28 6.75 -4.72 -5.29
N PHE A 29 5.58 -4.50 -4.67
CA PHE A 29 4.79 -5.60 -4.13
C PHE A 29 4.17 -6.48 -5.22
N GLY A 30 3.77 -5.91 -6.35
CA GLY A 30 3.34 -6.68 -7.52
C GLY A 30 4.43 -7.62 -8.02
N TRP A 31 5.66 -7.13 -8.14
CA TRP A 31 6.81 -7.94 -8.55
C TRP A 31 7.17 -9.00 -7.51
N ALA A 32 7.18 -8.64 -6.22
CA ALA A 32 7.43 -9.58 -5.14
C ALA A 32 6.37 -10.70 -5.10
N ASN A 33 5.09 -10.36 -5.28
CA ASN A 33 4.03 -11.35 -5.42
C ASN A 33 4.24 -12.26 -6.63
N GLY A 34 4.61 -11.70 -7.78
CA GLY A 34 4.91 -12.46 -8.99
C GLY A 34 6.04 -13.47 -8.78
N ASP A 35 7.14 -13.06 -8.14
CA ASP A 35 8.25 -13.96 -7.77
C ASP A 35 7.77 -15.09 -6.85
N LEU A 36 7.03 -14.76 -5.80
CA LEU A 36 6.49 -15.74 -4.85
C LEU A 36 5.59 -16.77 -5.55
N VAL A 37 4.68 -16.34 -6.43
CA VAL A 37 3.83 -17.24 -7.22
C VAL A 37 4.67 -18.18 -8.09
N SER A 38 5.67 -17.63 -8.80
CA SER A 38 6.55 -18.41 -9.67
C SER A 38 7.29 -19.52 -8.91
N ARG A 39 7.58 -19.28 -7.63
CA ARG A 39 8.28 -20.19 -6.72
C ARG A 39 7.32 -21.08 -5.92
N LYS A 40 6.02 -21.06 -6.22
CA LYS A 40 4.97 -21.77 -5.47
C LYS A 40 4.96 -21.43 -3.97
N GLN A 41 5.30 -20.20 -3.63
CA GLN A 41 5.28 -19.68 -2.27
C GLN A 41 4.02 -18.85 -2.02
N ARG A 42 3.67 -18.69 -0.73
CA ARG A 42 2.54 -17.84 -0.34
C ARG A 42 2.81 -16.40 -0.75
N GLN A 43 1.83 -15.80 -1.43
CA GLN A 43 1.86 -14.39 -1.83
C GLN A 43 1.80 -13.48 -0.59
N LEU A 44 2.26 -12.23 -0.76
CA LEU A 44 2.12 -11.19 0.26
C LEU A 44 0.65 -10.82 0.50
N PHE A 45 -0.18 -10.82 -0.56
CA PHE A 45 -1.62 -10.62 -0.58
C PHE A 45 -2.19 -11.22 -1.87
N CYS A 46 -3.50 -11.44 -1.97
CA CYS A 46 -4.16 -12.11 -3.11
C CYS A 46 -4.84 -11.08 -4.03
N PRO A 47 -4.13 -10.54 -5.04
CA PRO A 47 -4.68 -9.48 -5.87
C PRO A 47 -5.98 -9.91 -6.57
N PRO A 48 -6.98 -9.02 -6.67
CA PRO A 48 -8.17 -9.27 -7.49
C PRO A 48 -7.80 -9.46 -8.98
N GLU A 49 -8.46 -10.39 -9.67
CA GLU A 49 -8.10 -10.78 -11.06
C GLU A 49 -8.22 -9.64 -12.07
N THR A 50 -9.16 -8.71 -11.87
CA THR A 50 -9.53 -7.70 -12.86
C THR A 50 -9.17 -6.27 -12.47
N LEU A 51 -8.70 -6.04 -11.24
CA LEU A 51 -8.45 -4.70 -10.74
C LEU A 51 -6.94 -4.43 -10.67
N ALA A 52 -6.48 -3.49 -11.50
CA ALA A 52 -5.15 -2.93 -11.38
C ALA A 52 -5.05 -2.13 -10.08
N ILE A 53 -4.23 -2.60 -9.14
CA ILE A 53 -3.98 -1.89 -7.89
C ILE A 53 -3.09 -0.68 -8.21
N GLY A 54 -3.64 0.51 -8.05
CA GLY A 54 -2.94 1.78 -8.23
C GLY A 54 -3.19 2.73 -7.06
N ASN A 55 -2.67 3.96 -7.16
CA ASN A 55 -2.80 4.95 -6.09
C ASN A 55 -4.27 5.20 -5.69
N GLN A 56 -5.18 5.29 -6.66
CA GLN A 56 -6.61 5.50 -6.39
C GLN A 56 -7.25 4.34 -5.61
N THR A 57 -6.74 3.12 -5.78
CA THR A 57 -7.17 1.94 -5.02
C THR A 57 -6.58 1.93 -3.63
N VAL A 58 -5.32 2.37 -3.48
CA VAL A 58 -4.58 2.25 -2.22
C VAL A 58 -4.88 3.36 -1.23
N TYR A 59 -5.13 4.59 -1.67
CA TYR A 59 -5.41 5.70 -0.75
C TYR A 59 -6.58 5.39 0.22
N PRO A 60 -7.77 4.96 -0.24
CA PRO A 60 -8.87 4.64 0.67
C PRO A 60 -8.53 3.52 1.67
N LEU A 61 -7.69 2.56 1.26
CA LEU A 61 -7.26 1.46 2.11
C LEU A 61 -6.25 1.92 3.17
N LEU A 62 -5.38 2.88 2.84
CA LEU A 62 -4.47 3.51 3.79
C LEU A 62 -5.23 4.40 4.79
N ASP A 63 -6.19 5.18 4.30
CA ASP A 63 -7.03 6.02 5.15
C ASP A 63 -7.81 5.17 6.17
N ALA A 64 -8.44 4.09 5.70
CA ALA A 64 -9.12 3.13 6.56
C ALA A 64 -8.15 2.46 7.55
N PHE A 65 -6.93 2.13 7.11
CA PHE A 65 -5.92 1.54 7.99
C PHE A 65 -5.55 2.47 9.14
N PHE A 66 -5.26 3.75 8.86
CA PHE A 66 -4.91 4.70 9.92
C PHE A 66 -6.11 5.09 10.79
N ALA A 67 -7.32 5.15 10.23
CA ALA A 67 -8.54 5.37 11.00
C ALA A 67 -8.80 4.24 12.02
N ASN A 68 -8.55 2.99 11.62
CA ASN A 68 -8.73 1.81 12.48
C ASN A 68 -7.57 1.59 13.46
N HIS A 69 -6.45 2.30 13.29
CA HIS A 69 -5.26 2.15 14.13
C HIS A 69 -4.73 3.52 14.58
N PRO A 70 -5.49 4.28 15.39
CA PRO A 70 -5.12 5.65 15.78
C PRO A 70 -3.83 5.74 16.60
N GLY A 71 -3.39 4.63 17.22
CA GLY A 71 -2.15 4.55 18.00
C GLY A 71 -0.88 4.29 17.19
N ILE A 72 -0.95 4.20 15.85
CA ILE A 72 0.25 4.03 15.03
C ILE A 72 1.10 5.29 15.08
N SER A 73 2.40 5.11 15.39
CA SER A 73 3.40 6.17 15.43
C SER A 73 3.47 6.93 14.11
N ASP A 74 3.70 8.24 14.19
CA ASP A 74 3.92 9.09 13.02
C ASP A 74 5.17 8.71 12.22
N ASP A 75 6.13 8.01 12.82
CA ASP A 75 7.32 7.49 12.16
C ASP A 75 7.08 6.16 11.43
N PHE A 76 5.87 5.60 11.53
CA PHE A 76 5.57 4.30 10.95
C PHE A 76 5.81 4.29 9.42
N PRO A 77 6.47 3.26 8.86
CA PRO A 77 6.80 3.24 7.43
C PRO A 77 5.57 3.07 6.57
N ILE A 78 5.34 4.00 5.62
CA ILE A 78 4.16 3.92 4.73
C ILE A 78 4.20 2.70 3.84
N GLY A 79 5.37 2.24 3.39
CA GLY A 79 5.46 1.00 2.62
C GLY A 79 4.86 -0.20 3.38
N LEU A 80 5.09 -0.28 4.68
CA LEU A 80 4.49 -1.33 5.52
C LEU A 80 2.99 -1.10 5.72
N ALA A 81 2.55 0.15 5.90
CA ALA A 81 1.12 0.46 5.98
C ALA A 81 0.39 0.02 4.70
N ILE A 82 0.95 0.29 3.52
CA ILE A 82 0.40 -0.14 2.23
C ILE A 82 0.27 -1.67 2.19
N LEU A 83 1.33 -2.39 2.58
CA LEU A 83 1.29 -3.85 2.61
C LEU A 83 0.19 -4.37 3.55
N ARG A 84 0.06 -3.81 4.75
CA ARG A 84 -0.98 -4.22 5.72
C ARG A 84 -2.39 -3.89 5.23
N SER A 85 -2.57 -2.73 4.61
CA SER A 85 -3.82 -2.34 3.94
C SER A 85 -4.21 -3.33 2.85
N LEU A 86 -3.26 -3.72 1.98
CA LEU A 86 -3.50 -4.71 0.92
C LEU A 86 -3.80 -6.10 1.48
N GLN A 87 -3.09 -6.53 2.53
CA GLN A 87 -3.35 -7.80 3.21
C GLN A 87 -4.74 -7.86 3.85
N GLY A 88 -5.19 -6.75 4.45
CA GLY A 88 -6.53 -6.65 5.03
C GLY A 88 -7.62 -6.63 3.97
N ALA A 89 -7.40 -5.94 2.85
CA ALA A 89 -8.37 -5.84 1.77
C ALA A 89 -8.44 -7.11 0.90
N TYR A 90 -7.31 -7.80 0.74
CA TYR A 90 -7.14 -8.89 -0.22
C TYR A 90 -6.39 -10.08 0.42
N PRO A 91 -6.98 -10.76 1.41
CA PRO A 91 -6.32 -11.87 2.08
C PRO A 91 -6.15 -13.08 1.14
N CYS A 92 -4.95 -13.68 1.21
CA CYS A 92 -4.73 -15.09 0.92
C CYS A 92 -4.95 -15.90 2.21
#